data_AF-A0A7V9EVR8-F1
#
_entry.id   AF-A0A7V9EVR8-F1
#
_cell.length_a   1.000
_cell.length_b   1.000
_cell.length_c   1.000
_cell.angle_alpha   90.00
_cell.angle_beta   90.00
_cell.angle_gamma   90.00
#
_symmetry.space_group_name_H-M   'P 1'
#
loop_
_entity.id
_entity.type
_entity.pdbx_description
1 polymer ?
#
loop_
_entity_poly.entity_id
_entity_poly.type
_entity_poly.pdbx_seq_one_letter_code
_entity_poly.pdbx_strand_id
1 'polypeptide(L)'
;AGGRYRAVPERYLSLPDLNFSAADWDTLGIPVDVAFFFMNSELERVAAFYPGPAGATESLLALDAWDAIVADLPVLASLDPDVEAFLVRGAGRRGGDGKVEGFVVPIDACYELVGHLRRLWQGFDGGKEANDAIDAFFARLQERSVPADAGTAPARSEAEV
;
A
#
# COMPACT_ATOMS: atom_id res chain seq x y z
N ALA A 1 18.88 -20.19 9.08
CA ALA A 1 18.31 -20.69 10.35
C ALA A 1 16.98 -19.99 10.55
N GLY A 2 15.89 -20.76 10.64
CA GLY A 2 14.57 -20.33 11.11
C GLY A 2 13.86 -19.22 10.34
N GLY A 3 13.33 -19.50 9.14
CA GLY A 3 12.29 -18.64 8.58
C GLY A 3 11.06 -18.73 9.48
N ARG A 4 10.74 -17.64 10.19
CA ARG A 4 9.48 -17.52 10.92
C ARG A 4 8.38 -17.31 9.89
N TYR A 5 7.71 -18.39 9.51
CA TYR A 5 6.50 -18.30 8.68
C TYR A 5 5.43 -17.55 9.48
N ARG A 6 4.88 -16.48 8.88
CA ARG A 6 3.75 -15.72 9.43
C ARG A 6 2.51 -15.99 8.58
N ALA A 7 1.37 -16.15 9.23
CA ALA A 7 0.09 -16.22 8.53
C ALA A 7 -0.28 -14.82 8.01
N VAL A 8 -0.82 -14.77 6.80
CA VAL A 8 -1.34 -13.51 6.24
C VAL A 8 -2.71 -13.24 6.88
N PRO A 9 -2.90 -12.09 7.58
CA PRO A 9 -4.16 -11.77 8.24
C PRO A 9 -5.25 -11.41 7.22
N GLU A 10 -6.52 -11.52 7.59
CA GLU A 10 -7.65 -11.09 6.74
C GLU A 10 -8.08 -9.64 7.06
N ARG A 11 -7.13 -8.79 7.45
CA ARG A 11 -7.38 -7.42 7.92
C ARG A 11 -7.37 -6.43 6.75
N TYR A 12 -8.49 -5.74 6.56
CA TYR A 12 -8.66 -4.67 5.57
C TYR A 12 -9.17 -3.41 6.27
N LEU A 13 -8.35 -2.36 6.31
CA LEU A 13 -8.72 -1.08 6.92
C LEU A 13 -8.66 0.04 5.89
N SER A 14 -9.62 0.96 5.93
CA SER A 14 -9.55 2.22 5.18
C SER A 14 -9.06 3.33 6.09
N LEU A 15 -8.27 4.25 5.54
CA LEU A 15 -7.64 5.35 6.27
C LEU A 15 -8.24 6.69 5.81
N PRO A 16 -9.47 7.04 6.27
CA PRO A 16 -10.15 8.25 5.82
C PRO A 16 -9.45 9.54 6.28
N ASP A 17 -8.68 9.46 7.37
CA ASP A 17 -7.89 10.57 7.94
C ASP A 17 -6.48 10.66 7.35
N LEU A 18 -6.19 9.90 6.28
CA LEU A 18 -4.91 9.98 5.57
C LEU A 18 -4.71 11.40 5.03
N ASN A 19 -3.75 12.11 5.62
CA ASN A 19 -3.29 13.40 5.14
C ASN A 19 -2.02 13.22 4.30
N PHE A 20 -2.19 12.73 3.08
CA PHE A 20 -1.10 12.52 2.13
C PHE A 20 -1.22 13.51 0.98
N SER A 21 -0.29 14.45 0.90
CA SER A 21 -0.34 15.50 -0.12
C SER A 21 0.23 15.02 -1.46
N ALA A 22 -0.07 15.76 -2.53
CA ALA A 22 0.56 15.53 -3.82
C ALA A 22 2.09 15.73 -3.78
N ALA A 23 2.61 16.59 -2.89
CA ALA A 23 4.04 16.80 -2.73
C ALA A 23 4.73 15.60 -2.05
N ASP A 24 4.04 14.98 -1.09
CA ASP A 24 4.52 13.73 -0.48
C ASP A 24 4.58 12.62 -1.53
N TRP A 25 3.58 12.56 -2.43
CA TRP A 25 3.55 11.60 -3.53
C TRP A 25 4.70 11.77 -4.51
N ASP A 26 4.98 13.01 -4.92
CA ASP A 26 6.09 13.31 -5.84
C ASP A 26 7.44 12.91 -5.26
N THR A 27 7.62 13.10 -3.93
CA THR A 27 8.83 12.71 -3.21
C THR A 27 9.07 11.19 -3.22
N LEU A 28 8.02 10.38 -3.37
CA LEU A 28 8.17 8.91 -3.50
C LEU A 28 8.83 8.49 -4.83
N GLY A 29 8.87 9.38 -5.83
CA GLY A 29 9.40 9.07 -7.17
C GLY A 29 8.60 7.99 -7.91
N ILE A 30 7.35 7.75 -7.52
CA ILE A 30 6.53 6.67 -8.07
C ILE A 30 5.86 7.15 -9.35
N PRO A 31 6.15 6.52 -10.51
CA PRO A 31 5.65 6.99 -11.79
C PRO A 31 4.18 6.64 -12.02
N VAL A 32 3.53 5.91 -11.14
CA VAL A 32 2.15 5.42 -11.29
C VAL A 32 1.31 5.88 -10.11
N ASP A 33 -0.01 5.71 -10.19
CA ASP A 33 -0.92 6.22 -9.16
C ASP A 33 -1.20 5.21 -8.03
N VAL A 34 -0.38 4.16 -7.91
CA VAL A 34 -0.55 3.09 -6.92
C VAL A 34 0.80 2.67 -6.35
N ALA A 35 0.86 2.52 -5.03
CA ALA A 35 2.02 2.00 -4.33
C ALA A 35 1.62 1.24 -3.07
N PHE A 36 2.44 0.30 -2.63
CA PHE A 36 2.28 -0.33 -1.33
C PHE A 36 3.60 -0.34 -0.56
N PHE A 37 3.49 -0.23 0.76
CA PHE A 37 4.60 -0.15 1.70
C PHE A 37 4.42 -1.22 2.76
N PHE A 38 5.49 -1.90 3.14
CA PHE A 38 5.47 -2.82 4.29
C PHE A 38 6.78 -2.76 5.05
N MET A 39 6.72 -3.10 6.34
CA MET A 39 7.92 -3.26 7.15
C MET A 39 8.60 -4.57 6.77
N ASN A 40 9.79 -4.50 6.19
CA ASN A 40 10.62 -5.66 5.91
C ASN A 40 11.43 -5.99 7.16
N SER A 41 11.12 -7.10 7.82
CA SER A 41 11.78 -7.46 9.08
C SER A 41 13.23 -7.93 8.91
N GLU A 42 13.60 -8.43 7.73
CA GLU A 42 14.98 -8.85 7.44
C GLU A 42 15.93 -7.65 7.23
N LEU A 43 15.41 -6.57 6.64
CA LEU A 43 16.16 -5.33 6.36
C LEU A 43 15.94 -4.25 7.42
N GLU A 44 15.06 -4.49 8.39
CA GLU A 44 14.66 -3.55 9.45
C GLU A 44 14.30 -2.16 8.91
N ARG A 45 13.64 -2.13 7.75
CA ARG A 45 13.22 -0.89 7.08
C ARG A 45 11.91 -1.08 6.35
N VAL A 46 11.28 0.02 6.00
CA VAL A 46 10.14 0.00 5.08
C VAL A 46 10.60 -0.15 3.65
N ALA A 47 9.96 -1.08 2.95
CA ALA A 47 10.13 -1.29 1.52
C ALA A 47 8.89 -0.79 0.80
N ALA A 48 9.10 0.01 -0.24
CA ALA A 48 8.05 0.58 -1.07
C ALA A 48 8.05 -0.10 -2.43
N PHE A 49 6.88 -0.48 -2.93
CA PHE A 49 6.74 -1.12 -4.23
C PHE A 49 5.60 -0.51 -5.01
N TYR A 50 5.75 -0.46 -6.33
CA TYR A 50 4.70 -0.06 -7.25
C TYR A 50 4.60 -1.04 -8.43
N PRO A 51 3.42 -1.20 -9.04
CA PRO A 51 3.27 -2.07 -10.20
C PRO A 51 3.97 -1.47 -11.43
N GLY A 52 4.61 -2.32 -12.20
CA GLY A 52 5.27 -1.98 -13.46
C GLY A 52 5.30 -3.17 -14.43
N PRO A 53 5.92 -3.01 -15.61
CA PRO A 53 5.91 -4.04 -16.66
C PRO A 53 6.57 -5.36 -16.23
N ALA A 54 7.53 -5.31 -15.29
CA ALA A 54 8.18 -6.49 -14.74
C ALA A 54 7.44 -7.10 -13.52
N GLY A 55 6.38 -6.45 -13.02
CA GLY A 55 5.73 -6.79 -11.75
C GLY A 55 5.98 -5.71 -10.69
N ALA A 56 6.22 -6.11 -9.45
CA ALA A 56 6.48 -5.18 -8.35
C ALA A 56 7.88 -4.58 -8.53
N THR A 57 7.94 -3.27 -8.66
CA THR A 57 9.19 -2.51 -8.76
C THR A 57 9.41 -1.81 -7.44
N GLU A 58 10.58 -2.02 -6.82
CA GLU A 58 10.94 -1.33 -5.59
C GLU A 58 11.19 0.16 -5.87
N SER A 59 10.57 1.03 -5.08
CA SER A 59 10.92 2.46 -5.05
C SER A 59 11.98 2.73 -4.00
N LEU A 60 12.93 3.60 -4.35
CA LEU A 60 13.92 4.12 -3.41
C LEU A 60 13.27 5.23 -2.58
N LEU A 61 12.50 4.83 -1.57
CA LEU A 61 11.87 5.75 -0.64
C LEU A 61 12.92 6.38 0.29
N ALA A 62 12.89 7.71 0.44
CA ALA A 62 13.64 8.38 1.49
C ALA A 62 13.03 8.06 2.87
N LEU A 63 13.87 7.64 3.83
CA LEU A 63 13.42 7.28 5.18
C LEU A 63 12.61 8.41 5.86
N ASP A 64 13.04 9.66 5.68
CA ASP A 64 12.39 10.84 6.25
C ASP A 64 10.94 11.02 5.77
N ALA A 65 10.64 10.61 4.54
CA ALA A 65 9.28 10.69 4.00
C ALA A 65 8.35 9.68 4.69
N TRP A 66 8.86 8.47 4.97
CA TRP A 66 8.10 7.43 5.67
C TRP A 66 7.80 7.82 7.13
N ASP A 67 8.80 8.34 7.84
CA ASP A 67 8.64 8.70 9.26
C ASP A 67 7.58 9.80 9.45
N ALA A 68 7.50 10.75 8.51
CA ALA A 68 6.44 11.76 8.50
C ALA A 68 5.04 11.13 8.33
N ILE A 69 4.90 10.16 7.43
CA ILE A 69 3.63 9.46 7.16
C ILE A 69 3.18 8.66 8.41
N VAL A 70 4.09 7.97 9.08
CA VAL A 70 3.77 7.18 10.29
C VAL A 70 3.43 8.09 11.46
N ALA A 71 4.09 9.25 11.59
CA ALA A 71 3.80 10.21 12.66
C ALA A 71 2.34 10.70 12.61
N ASP A 72 1.80 10.88 11.40
CA ASP A 72 0.41 11.30 11.20
C ASP A 72 -0.59 10.14 11.31
N LEU A 73 -0.14 8.89 11.19
CA LEU A 73 -0.99 7.69 11.18
C LEU A 73 -0.44 6.60 12.09
N PRO A 74 -0.71 6.65 13.40
CA PRO A 74 -0.25 5.65 14.38
C PRO A 74 -0.64 4.21 14.04
N VAL A 75 -1.71 4.00 13.28
CA VAL A 75 -2.12 2.67 12.79
C VAL A 75 -1.04 2.01 11.93
N LEU A 76 -0.23 2.78 11.21
CA LEU A 76 0.88 2.26 10.40
C LEU A 76 2.00 1.68 11.25
N ALA A 77 2.16 2.14 12.50
CA ALA A 77 3.09 1.53 13.45
C ALA A 77 2.58 0.16 13.98
N SER A 78 1.31 -0.17 13.73
CA SER A 78 0.68 -1.44 14.14
C SER A 78 0.63 -2.51 13.03
N LEU A 79 1.26 -2.24 11.88
CA LEU A 79 1.39 -3.21 10.80
C LEU A 79 2.24 -4.39 11.26
N ASP A 80 1.78 -5.62 11.00
CA ASP A 80 2.61 -6.81 11.18
C ASP A 80 3.64 -6.89 10.04
N PRO A 81 4.95 -6.87 10.35
CA PRO A 81 5.99 -6.92 9.35
C PRO A 81 5.85 -8.12 8.41
N ASP A 82 6.24 -7.90 7.16
CA ASP A 82 6.24 -8.88 6.06
C ASP A 82 4.88 -9.42 5.59
N VAL A 83 3.78 -9.20 6.34
CA VAL A 83 2.46 -9.76 6.01
C VAL A 83 1.36 -8.74 5.82
N GLU A 84 1.56 -7.50 6.27
CA GLU A 84 0.64 -6.40 6.03
C GLU A 84 1.32 -5.26 5.31
N ALA A 85 0.55 -4.60 4.45
CA ALA A 85 1.00 -3.49 3.66
C ALA A 85 0.04 -2.31 3.78
N PHE A 86 0.62 -1.12 3.84
CA PHE A 86 -0.06 0.12 3.59
C PHE A 86 -0.11 0.34 2.08
N LEU A 87 -1.29 0.20 1.50
CA LEU A 87 -1.56 0.44 0.09
C LEU A 87 -2.13 1.85 -0.08
N VAL A 88 -1.59 2.59 -1.03
CA VAL A 88 -2.03 3.94 -1.36
C VAL A 88 -2.36 4.07 -2.83
N ARG A 89 -3.36 4.92 -3.09
CA ARG A 89 -3.70 5.40 -4.42
C ARG A 89 -3.53 6.91 -4.48
N GLY A 90 -2.66 7.37 -5.36
CA GLY A 90 -2.46 8.79 -5.62
C GLY A 90 -3.70 9.42 -6.27
N ALA A 91 -3.89 10.72 -6.07
CA ALA A 91 -4.94 11.53 -6.71
C ALA A 91 -4.91 11.51 -8.25
N GLY A 92 -3.82 11.01 -8.82
CA GLY A 92 -3.65 10.74 -10.24
C GLY A 92 -3.14 11.92 -11.05
N ARG A 93 -2.37 11.61 -12.11
CA ARG A 93 -2.08 12.55 -13.22
C ARG A 93 -3.32 12.94 -14.04
N ARG A 94 -4.50 12.38 -13.70
CA ARG A 94 -5.77 12.57 -14.41
C ARG A 94 -6.61 13.76 -13.93
N GLY A 95 -6.05 14.66 -13.13
CA GLY A 95 -6.68 15.96 -12.84
C GLY A 95 -8.05 15.83 -12.17
N GLY A 96 -8.24 14.82 -11.33
CA GLY A 96 -9.36 14.81 -10.39
C GLY A 96 -8.96 15.57 -9.13
N ASP A 97 -9.93 16.22 -8.48
CA ASP A 97 -9.80 16.85 -7.16
C ASP A 97 -9.58 15.82 -6.03
N GLY A 98 -9.10 14.63 -6.38
CA GLY A 98 -9.08 13.44 -5.55
C GLY A 98 -8.12 13.56 -4.39
N LYS A 99 -8.56 13.15 -3.21
CA LYS A 99 -7.66 12.87 -2.09
C LYS A 99 -6.91 11.57 -2.38
N VAL A 100 -5.70 11.46 -1.85
CA VAL A 100 -4.99 10.18 -1.82
C VAL A 100 -5.80 9.21 -0.95
N GLU A 101 -6.06 8.02 -1.46
CA GLU A 101 -6.79 6.97 -0.73
C GLU A 101 -5.77 6.01 -0.09
N GLY A 102 -5.97 5.69 1.18
CA GLY A 102 -5.08 4.82 1.95
C GLY A 102 -5.81 3.63 2.54
N PHE A 103 -5.17 2.47 2.47
CA PHE A 103 -5.69 1.22 3.03
C PHE A 103 -4.59 0.43 3.71
N VAL A 104 -4.92 -0.25 4.80
CA VAL A 104 -4.12 -1.37 5.31
C VAL A 104 -4.71 -2.64 4.75
N VAL A 105 -3.91 -3.41 4.04
CA VAL A 105 -4.33 -4.66 3.40
C VAL A 105 -3.30 -5.75 3.68
N PRO A 106 -3.68 -7.01 3.54
CA PRO A 106 -2.72 -8.10 3.61
C PRO A 106 -1.80 -8.08 2.38
N ILE A 107 -0.53 -8.45 2.56
CA ILE A 107 0.49 -8.28 1.52
C ILE A 107 0.22 -9.11 0.27
N ASP A 108 -0.49 -10.23 0.40
CA ASP A 108 -0.89 -11.10 -0.71
C ASP A 108 -1.82 -10.36 -1.68
N ALA A 109 -2.74 -9.52 -1.20
CA ALA A 109 -3.62 -8.70 -2.02
C ALA A 109 -2.82 -7.71 -2.88
N CYS A 110 -1.72 -7.15 -2.34
CA CYS A 110 -0.82 -6.30 -3.11
C CYS A 110 -0.12 -7.09 -4.22
N TYR A 111 0.41 -8.27 -3.92
CA TYR A 111 1.07 -9.11 -4.93
C TYR A 111 0.09 -9.71 -5.95
N GLU A 112 -1.15 -9.99 -5.56
CA GLU A 112 -2.23 -10.39 -6.47
C GLU A 112 -2.54 -9.26 -7.46
N LEU A 113 -2.71 -8.03 -6.97
CA LEU A 113 -2.91 -6.84 -7.81
C LEU A 113 -1.75 -6.69 -8.79
N VAL A 114 -0.50 -6.72 -8.31
CA VAL A 114 0.69 -6.63 -9.16
C VAL A 114 0.72 -7.72 -10.22
N GLY A 115 0.46 -8.98 -9.84
CA GLY A 115 0.43 -10.11 -10.76
C GLY A 115 -0.65 -9.97 -11.83
N HIS A 116 -1.80 -9.42 -11.46
CA HIS A 116 -2.87 -9.09 -12.39
C HIS A 116 -2.47 -7.97 -13.34
N LEU A 117 -1.97 -6.84 -12.83
CA LEU A 117 -1.57 -5.68 -13.63
C LEU A 117 -0.43 -6.00 -14.59
N ARG A 118 0.53 -6.84 -14.19
CA ARG A 118 1.61 -7.29 -15.06
C ARG A 118 1.10 -7.94 -16.35
N ARG A 119 -0.04 -8.63 -16.31
CA ARG A 119 -0.65 -9.27 -17.50
C ARG A 119 -1.35 -8.26 -18.42
N LEU A 120 -1.87 -7.18 -17.84
CA LEU A 120 -2.61 -6.13 -18.54
C LEU A 120 -1.71 -4.96 -18.96
N TRP A 121 -0.46 -4.94 -18.52
CA TRP A 121 0.42 -3.79 -18.66
C TRP A 121 0.72 -3.47 -20.13
N GLN A 122 0.36 -2.26 -20.55
CA GLN A 122 0.69 -1.72 -21.87
C GLN A 122 1.39 -0.37 -21.72
N GLY A 123 2.51 -0.17 -22.42
CA GLY A 123 3.22 1.11 -22.41
C GLY A 123 3.85 1.49 -21.07
N PHE A 124 4.00 2.80 -20.83
CA PHE A 124 4.71 3.35 -19.67
C PHE A 124 3.81 3.55 -18.44
N ASP A 125 2.51 3.79 -18.65
CA ASP A 125 1.52 4.07 -17.61
C ASP A 125 0.58 2.88 -17.33
N GLY A 126 0.88 1.71 -17.92
CA GLY A 126 0.08 0.49 -17.80
C GLY A 126 -1.11 0.42 -18.76
N GLY A 127 -1.49 1.53 -19.41
CA GLY A 127 -2.60 1.57 -20.36
C GLY A 127 -3.99 1.46 -19.70
N LYS A 128 -5.05 1.62 -20.51
CA LYS A 128 -6.43 1.70 -20.00
C LYS A 128 -6.86 0.48 -19.18
N GLU A 129 -6.53 -0.73 -19.62
CA GLU A 129 -6.95 -1.97 -18.96
C GLU A 129 -6.34 -2.12 -17.56
N ALA A 130 -5.07 -1.77 -17.38
CA ALA A 130 -4.43 -1.77 -16.06
C ALA A 130 -5.06 -0.71 -15.15
N ASN A 131 -5.38 0.47 -15.68
CA ASN A 131 -6.06 1.53 -14.93
C ASN A 131 -7.47 1.09 -14.50
N ASP A 132 -8.26 0.51 -15.39
CA ASP A 132 -9.60 0.00 -15.07
C ASP A 132 -9.53 -1.13 -14.01
N ALA A 133 -8.48 -1.96 -14.06
CA ALA A 133 -8.25 -3.01 -13.07
C ALA A 133 -7.86 -2.44 -11.69
N ILE A 134 -7.07 -1.35 -11.65
CA ILE A 134 -6.79 -0.58 -10.43
C ILE A 134 -8.09 -0.03 -9.85
N ASP A 135 -8.90 0.65 -10.67
CA ASP A 135 -10.21 1.19 -10.24
C ASP A 135 -11.09 0.12 -9.62
N ALA A 136 -11.24 -1.01 -10.31
CA ALA A 136 -12.05 -2.12 -9.82
C ALA A 136 -11.49 -2.73 -8.52
N PHE A 137 -10.16 -2.75 -8.36
CA PHE A 137 -9.53 -3.26 -7.14
C PHE A 137 -9.80 -2.34 -5.94
N PHE A 138 -9.60 -1.03 -6.09
CA PHE A 138 -9.87 -0.06 -5.03
C PHE A 138 -11.36 0.01 -4.65
N ALA A 139 -12.27 -0.14 -5.63
CA ALA A 139 -13.70 -0.26 -5.34
C ALA A 139 -14.01 -1.47 -4.44
N ARG A 140 -13.41 -2.64 -4.71
CA ARG A 140 -13.54 -3.82 -3.85
C ARG A 140 -12.91 -3.64 -2.47
N LEU A 141 -11.79 -2.92 -2.38
CA LEU A 141 -11.18 -2.60 -1.09
C LEU A 141 -12.12 -1.74 -0.25
N GLN A 142 -12.74 -0.73 -0.85
CA GLN A 142 -13.67 0.14 -0.14
C GLN A 142 -14.86 -0.63 0.44
N GLU A 143 -15.37 -1.64 -0.28
CA GLU A 143 -16.46 -2.50 0.20
C GLU A 143 -16.04 -3.46 1.32
N ARG A 144 -14.79 -3.93 1.31
CA ARG A 144 -14.26 -4.90 2.30
C ARG A 144 -13.66 -4.26 3.53
N SER A 145 -13.23 -3.00 3.43
CA SER A 145 -12.46 -2.33 4.47
C SER A 145 -13.35 -1.74 5.54
N VAL A 146 -12.89 -1.84 6.78
CA VAL A 146 -13.48 -1.12 7.91
C VAL A 146 -12.67 0.17 8.13
N PRO A 147 -13.30 1.34 8.34
CA PRO A 147 -12.57 2.55 8.70
C PRO A 147 -11.69 2.31 9.92
N ALA A 148 -10.40 2.61 9.83
CA ALA A 148 -9.53 2.62 10.99
C ALA A 148 -9.99 3.74 11.93
N ASP A 149 -10.31 3.40 13.17
CA ASP A 149 -10.56 4.41 14.19
C ASP A 149 -9.26 5.18 14.44
N ALA A 150 -9.29 6.51 14.29
CA ALA A 150 -8.16 7.42 14.55
C ALA A 150 -7.60 7.34 16.00
N GLY A 151 -8.18 6.50 16.87
CA GLY A 151 -7.85 6.42 18.30
C GLY A 151 -7.58 5.02 18.85
N THR A 152 -7.66 3.95 18.05
CA THR A 152 -7.42 2.60 18.57
C THR A 152 -6.36 1.91 17.74
N ALA A 153 -5.14 1.79 18.28
CA ALA A 153 -4.21 0.79 17.81
C ALA A 153 -4.92 -0.58 17.92
N PRO A 154 -5.26 -1.26 16.82
CA PRO A 154 -5.79 -2.61 16.92
C PRO A 154 -4.76 -3.45 17.67
N ALA A 155 -5.22 -4.21 18.67
CA ALA A 155 -4.38 -5.15 19.39
C ALA A 155 -3.55 -5.94 18.37
N ARG A 156 -2.22 -5.96 18.54
CA ARG A 156 -1.33 -6.80 17.73
C ARG A 156 -1.96 -8.19 17.70
N SER A 157 -2.30 -8.66 16.51
CA SER A 157 -2.73 -10.04 16.33
C SER A 157 -1.52 -10.91 16.63
N GLU A 158 -1.38 -11.34 17.89
CA GLU A 158 -0.49 -12.45 18.26
C GLU A 158 -1.04 -13.70 17.57
N ALA A 159 -0.64 -13.91 16.32
CA ALA A 159 -0.78 -15.19 15.65
C ALA A 159 0.24 -16.14 16.30
N GLU A 160 -0.22 -16.80 17.35
CA GLU A 160 0.47 -17.89 18.06
C GLU A 160 0.54 -19.13 17.15
N VAL A 161 1.76 -19.56 16.80
CA VAL A 161 2.10 -20.94 16.38
C VAL A 161 3.45 -21.36 16.93
#